data_AF-A0A1M4YTA6-F1
#
_entry.id   AF-A0A1M4YTA6-F1
#
_cell.length_a   1.000
_cell.length_b   1.000
_cell.length_c   1.000
_cell.angle_alpha   90.00
_cell.angle_beta   90.00
_cell.angle_gamma   90.00
#
_symmetry.space_group_name_H-M   'P 1'
#
loop_
_entity.id
_entity.type
_entity.pdbx_description
1 polymer ?
#
loop_
_entity_poly.entity_id
_entity_poly.type
_entity_poly.pdbx_seq_one_letter_code
_entity_poly.pdbx_strand_id
1 'polypeptide(L)'
;MEIEHINDDTIRVRIENDDLEARGYTFLDLLGNQKQIETFFYSILEEVDIDDEFQESDAVTFQVMPNRNGLELFISKNSDIHENFLSGSEFGDLDDSYYDRDYSRFENNKTYDDMKKEDGVLDSYESESDSHEFVVEFKYFEQIIQLSKIYTNDTGLSSLYQMDGKYYIEFFLLNDELSPRTPKEDQAIVLEYGEESQLNSDVLAEHGKLLIDDVALETINHHFNN
;
A
#
# COMPACT_ATOMS: atom_id res chain seq x y z
N MET A 1 -4.01 19.15 11.98
CA MET A 1 -2.67 18.75 11.50
C MET A 1 -1.67 18.91 12.63
N GLU A 2 -0.78 17.93 12.80
CA GLU A 2 0.27 17.94 13.83
C GLU A 2 1.64 17.64 13.19
N ILE A 3 2.68 18.30 13.67
CA ILE A 3 4.03 18.21 13.09
C ILE A 3 5.03 17.95 14.21
N GLU A 4 5.88 16.97 13.98
CA GLU A 4 6.84 16.45 14.95
C GLU A 4 8.22 16.42 14.28
N HIS A 5 9.16 17.21 14.81
CA HIS A 5 10.56 17.16 14.39
C HIS A 5 11.21 15.94 15.04
N ILE A 6 11.48 14.92 14.22
CA ILE A 6 12.12 13.69 14.69
C ILE A 6 13.61 13.94 14.88
N ASN A 7 14.25 14.62 13.93
CA ASN A 7 15.64 15.07 14.01
C ASN A 7 15.91 16.22 13.01
N ASP A 8 17.16 16.69 12.93
CA ASP A 8 17.59 17.80 12.07
C ASP A 8 17.38 17.53 10.56
N ASP A 9 17.28 16.25 10.18
CA ASP A 9 17.15 15.82 8.80
C ASP A 9 15.77 15.20 8.49
N THR A 10 14.89 15.03 9.48
CA THR A 10 13.64 14.26 9.37
C THR A 10 12.47 14.89 10.11
N ILE A 11 11.38 15.11 9.38
CA ILE A 11 10.12 15.62 9.91
C ILE A 11 9.02 14.57 9.72
N ARG A 12 8.20 14.40 10.76
CA ARG A 12 6.94 13.64 10.72
C ARG A 12 5.77 14.61 10.72
N VAL A 13 4.84 14.42 9.79
CA VAL A 13 3.59 15.19 9.71
C VAL A 13 2.43 14.21 9.86
N ARG A 14 1.54 14.46 10.82
CA ARG A 14 0.28 13.73 11.00
C ARG A 14 -0.88 14.59 10.52
N ILE A 15 -1.69 14.00 9.65
CA ILE A 15 -2.77 14.68 8.97
C ILE A 15 -4.04 13.89 9.22
N GLU A 16 -5.06 14.54 9.77
CA GLU A 16 -6.35 13.90 10.00
C GLU A 16 -7.22 13.97 8.73
N ASN A 17 -8.23 13.11 8.64
CA ASN A 17 -9.13 13.08 7.49
C ASN A 17 -9.87 14.41 7.29
N ASP A 18 -10.27 15.06 8.38
CA ASP A 18 -10.92 16.38 8.35
C ASP A 18 -10.01 17.45 7.72
N ASP A 19 -8.69 17.36 7.93
CA ASP A 19 -7.69 18.28 7.36
C ASP A 19 -7.47 18.04 5.85
N LEU A 20 -7.61 16.79 5.40
CA LEU A 20 -7.53 16.40 3.98
C LEU A 20 -8.76 16.89 3.22
N GLU A 21 -9.95 16.63 3.77
CA GLU A 21 -11.22 17.03 3.17
C GLU A 21 -11.35 18.56 3.08
N ALA A 22 -10.87 19.30 4.09
CA ALA A 22 -10.84 20.77 4.06
C ALA A 22 -9.99 21.34 2.90
N ARG A 23 -9.00 20.57 2.43
CA ARG A 23 -8.11 20.93 1.31
C ARG A 23 -8.58 20.32 -0.02
N GLY A 24 -9.67 19.56 -0.01
CA GLY A 24 -10.26 18.95 -1.21
C GLY A 24 -9.51 17.73 -1.73
N TYR A 25 -8.65 17.13 -0.90
CA TYR A 25 -7.95 15.89 -1.22
C TYR A 25 -8.60 14.72 -0.50
N THR A 26 -8.77 13.61 -1.19
CA THR A 26 -9.02 12.33 -0.52
C THR A 26 -7.70 11.62 -0.25
N PHE A 27 -7.71 10.74 0.75
CA PHE A 27 -6.58 9.85 1.03
C PHE A 27 -6.10 9.08 -0.21
N LEU A 28 -7.03 8.64 -1.06
CA LEU A 28 -6.74 7.91 -2.31
C LEU A 28 -6.07 8.79 -3.36
N ASP A 29 -6.45 10.08 -3.45
CA ASP A 29 -5.84 11.04 -4.39
C ASP A 29 -4.36 11.28 -4.09
N LEU A 30 -3.99 11.22 -2.81
CA LEU A 30 -2.63 11.44 -2.35
C LEU A 30 -1.74 10.20 -2.50
N LEU A 31 -2.31 9.00 -2.39
CA LEU A 31 -1.55 7.75 -2.60
C LEU A 31 -1.35 7.41 -4.08
N GLY A 32 -2.33 7.72 -4.94
CA GLY A 32 -2.28 7.38 -6.36
C GLY A 32 -1.60 8.41 -7.26
N ASN A 33 -1.17 9.56 -6.74
CA ASN A 33 -0.70 10.65 -7.58
C ASN A 33 0.47 11.44 -6.96
N GLN A 34 1.69 11.10 -7.40
CA GLN A 34 2.93 11.72 -6.95
C GLN A 34 2.93 13.25 -7.07
N LYS A 35 2.32 13.82 -8.13
CA LYS A 35 2.25 15.28 -8.28
C LYS A 35 1.29 15.94 -7.30
N GLN A 36 0.21 15.25 -6.94
CA GLN A 36 -0.76 15.78 -5.96
C GLN A 36 -0.18 15.70 -4.55
N ILE A 37 0.45 14.59 -4.17
CA ILE A 37 1.15 14.49 -2.88
C ILE A 37 2.33 15.48 -2.80
N GLU A 38 3.07 15.71 -3.90
CA GLU A 38 4.14 16.69 -3.95
C GLU A 38 3.61 18.13 -3.81
N THR A 39 2.55 18.48 -4.53
CA THR A 39 1.91 19.80 -4.43
C THR A 39 1.35 20.03 -3.02
N PHE A 40 0.72 18.99 -2.47
CA PHE A 40 0.21 19.00 -1.11
C PHE A 40 1.35 19.15 -0.09
N PHE A 41 2.46 18.44 -0.27
CA PHE A 41 3.66 18.54 0.54
C PHE A 41 4.22 19.97 0.57
N TYR A 42 4.42 20.61 -0.59
CA TYR A 42 4.89 21.99 -0.65
C TYR A 42 3.91 22.96 0.02
N SER A 43 2.61 22.69 -0.05
CA SER A 43 1.60 23.49 0.67
C SER A 43 1.71 23.38 2.19
N ILE A 44 2.09 22.20 2.71
CA ILE A 44 2.33 22.01 4.15
C ILE A 44 3.60 22.73 4.59
N LEU A 45 4.67 22.65 3.79
CA LEU A 45 5.91 23.38 4.07
C LEU A 45 5.70 24.90 4.10
N GLU A 46 4.87 25.43 3.20
CA GLU A 46 4.56 26.86 3.13
C GLU A 46 3.69 27.33 4.31
N GLU A 47 2.75 26.50 4.78
CA GLU A 47 1.82 26.86 5.86
C GLU A 47 2.48 26.85 7.25
N VAL A 48 3.50 26.02 7.45
CA VAL A 48 4.03 25.71 8.79
C VAL A 48 5.21 26.61 9.17
N ASP A 49 5.69 27.46 8.25
CA ASP A 49 6.87 28.31 8.47
C ASP A 49 8.05 27.48 9.01
N ILE A 50 8.20 26.28 8.43
CA ILE A 50 9.38 25.44 8.67
C ILE A 50 10.48 26.19 7.95
N ASP A 51 11.29 26.93 8.73
CA ASP A 51 12.43 27.74 8.28
C ASP A 51 13.18 27.06 7.11
N ASP A 52 13.80 27.90 6.26
CA ASP A 52 14.53 27.65 5.00
C ASP A 52 15.35 26.32 4.85
N GLU A 53 15.54 25.54 5.92
CA GLU A 53 16.26 24.26 5.99
C GLU A 53 15.81 23.16 5.01
N PHE A 54 14.53 23.13 4.61
CA PHE A 54 14.02 22.14 3.65
C PHE A 54 13.72 22.74 2.27
N GLN A 55 13.71 24.07 2.12
CA GLN A 55 13.50 24.73 0.84
C GLN A 55 14.78 24.81 -0.01
N GLU A 56 15.96 24.78 0.62
CA GLU A 56 17.26 24.79 -0.09
C GLU A 56 17.79 23.38 -0.45
N SER A 57 17.12 22.31 -0.05
CA SER A 57 17.55 20.94 -0.36
C SER A 57 17.09 20.51 -1.76
N ASP A 58 18.04 20.25 -2.67
CA ASP A 58 17.76 19.82 -4.06
C ASP A 58 17.09 18.43 -4.16
N ALA A 59 17.17 17.60 -3.12
CA ALA A 59 16.53 16.29 -3.08
C ALA A 59 16.02 15.98 -1.66
N VAL A 60 14.72 15.73 -1.54
CA VAL A 60 14.08 15.21 -0.33
C VAL A 60 13.36 13.92 -0.68
N THR A 61 13.42 12.95 0.21
CA THR A 61 12.66 11.71 0.12
C THR A 61 11.44 11.80 1.02
N PHE A 62 10.34 11.25 0.53
CA PHE A 62 9.08 11.25 1.25
C PHE A 62 8.51 9.84 1.28
N GLN A 63 7.93 9.49 2.43
CA GLN A 63 7.24 8.24 2.62
C GLN A 63 5.86 8.52 3.21
N VAL A 64 4.84 7.93 2.60
CA VAL A 64 3.44 8.12 2.96
C VAL A 64 2.93 6.86 3.64
N MET A 65 2.37 7.00 4.83
CA MET A 65 1.80 5.89 5.60
C MET A 65 0.34 6.17 5.95
N PRO A 66 -0.57 5.22 5.74
CA PRO A 66 -1.93 5.34 6.23
C PRO A 66 -1.98 5.39 7.77
N ASN A 67 -2.96 6.10 8.33
CA ASN A 67 -3.31 6.02 9.74
C ASN A 67 -4.84 5.88 9.89
N ARG A 68 -5.32 5.31 11.01
CA ARG A 68 -6.75 5.08 11.32
C ARG A 68 -7.63 6.32 11.18
N ASN A 69 -7.04 7.50 11.31
CA ASN A 69 -7.72 8.79 11.26
C ASN A 69 -7.18 9.71 10.15
N GLY A 70 -6.36 9.24 9.21
CA GLY A 70 -5.83 10.06 8.13
C GLY A 70 -4.52 9.52 7.56
N LEU A 71 -3.48 10.34 7.49
CA LEU A 71 -2.23 10.05 6.80
C LEU A 71 -1.05 10.56 7.61
N GLU A 72 0.02 9.78 7.63
CA GLU A 72 1.31 10.18 8.20
C GLU A 72 2.35 10.29 7.10
N LEU A 73 3.09 11.39 7.13
CA LEU A 73 4.12 11.69 6.16
C LEU A 73 5.46 11.75 6.88
N PHE A 74 6.45 11.04 6.35
CA PHE A 74 7.85 11.15 6.75
C PHE A 74 8.62 11.84 5.65
N ILE A 75 9.36 12.89 6.02
CA ILE A 75 10.14 13.71 5.09
C ILE A 75 11.57 13.68 5.59
N SER A 76 12.54 13.33 4.74
CA SER A 76 13.93 13.47 5.11
C SER A 76 14.84 13.92 3.97
N LYS A 77 15.95 14.56 4.34
CA LYS A 77 17.00 15.05 3.43
C LYS A 77 17.87 13.90 2.88
N ASN A 78 17.78 12.70 3.47
CA ASN A 78 18.59 11.55 3.09
C ASN A 78 17.75 10.41 2.50
N SER A 79 18.29 9.71 1.50
CA SER A 79 17.61 8.63 0.76
C SER A 79 17.31 7.38 1.59
N ASP A 80 17.87 7.29 2.80
CA ASP A 80 17.90 6.07 3.61
C ASP A 80 16.66 5.88 4.51
N ILE A 81 15.61 6.69 4.35
CA ILE A 81 14.38 6.63 5.17
C ILE A 81 13.80 5.21 5.16
N HIS A 82 13.73 4.58 3.98
CA HIS A 82 13.21 3.23 3.85
C HIS A 82 14.03 2.19 4.62
N GLU A 83 15.37 2.23 4.57
CA GLU A 83 16.22 1.29 5.30
C GLU A 83 16.17 1.53 6.82
N ASN A 84 16.11 2.79 7.26
CA ASN A 84 16.07 3.15 8.67
C ASN A 84 14.70 2.86 9.31
N PHE A 85 13.63 2.91 8.51
CA PHE A 85 12.28 2.50 8.88
C PHE A 85 12.17 0.97 9.00
N LEU A 86 12.65 0.22 8.01
CA LEU A 86 12.64 -1.25 8.02
C LEU A 86 13.52 -1.84 9.14
N SER A 87 14.59 -1.13 9.51
CA SER A 87 15.49 -1.55 10.58
C SER A 87 15.07 -1.07 11.97
N GLY A 88 14.03 -0.23 12.09
CA GLY A 88 13.55 0.35 13.36
C GLY A 88 14.63 1.13 14.13
N SER A 89 15.70 1.53 13.46
CA SER A 89 16.97 1.90 14.10
C SER A 89 17.06 3.38 14.48
N GLU A 90 16.39 4.26 13.73
CA GLU A 90 16.36 5.71 14.01
C GLU A 90 15.02 6.22 14.56
N PHE A 91 13.92 5.54 14.29
CA PHE A 91 12.58 5.93 14.74
C PHE A 91 12.21 5.19 16.04
N GLY A 92 12.99 5.40 17.10
CA GLY A 92 12.95 4.66 18.37
C GLY A 92 11.67 4.73 19.21
N ASP A 93 10.54 5.15 18.62
CA ASP A 93 9.20 5.20 19.22
C ASP A 93 8.10 4.90 18.17
N LEU A 94 8.41 4.13 17.12
CA LEU A 94 7.35 3.50 16.32
C LEU A 94 6.68 2.44 17.21
N ASP A 95 5.55 2.81 17.80
CA ASP A 95 4.66 1.93 18.52
C ASP A 95 4.44 0.66 17.68
N ASP A 96 4.54 -0.51 18.31
CA ASP A 96 4.42 -1.85 17.70
C ASP A 96 3.04 -2.06 17.01
N SER A 97 2.15 -1.08 17.13
CA SER A 97 0.82 -1.00 16.51
C SER A 97 0.81 -0.68 15.01
N TYR A 98 1.96 -0.38 14.37
CA TYR A 98 1.99 -0.21 12.90
C TYR A 98 1.89 -1.53 12.13
N TYR A 99 2.26 -2.66 12.73
CA TYR A 99 2.20 -3.98 12.08
C TYR A 99 0.89 -4.74 12.34
N ASP A 100 -0.05 -4.15 13.09
CA ASP A 100 -1.29 -4.81 13.57
C ASP A 100 -2.57 -4.04 13.15
N ARG A 101 -2.49 -3.18 12.12
CA ARG A 101 -3.61 -2.31 11.74
C ARG A 101 -4.41 -2.83 10.55
N ASP A 102 -5.43 -3.59 10.90
CA ASP A 102 -6.64 -3.89 10.14
C ASP A 102 -7.11 -2.72 9.23
N TYR A 103 -6.85 -2.86 7.92
CA TYR A 103 -7.21 -1.91 6.85
C TYR A 103 -8.66 -2.05 6.36
N SER A 104 -9.44 -3.00 6.89
CA SER A 104 -10.83 -3.27 6.47
C SER A 104 -11.81 -2.12 6.70
N ARG A 105 -11.37 -0.98 7.26
CA ARG A 105 -12.22 0.18 7.54
C ARG A 105 -12.37 1.17 6.39
N PHE A 106 -11.49 1.13 5.39
CA PHE A 106 -11.53 2.07 4.26
C PHE A 106 -12.60 1.71 3.20
N GLU A 107 -13.23 0.54 3.32
CA GLU A 107 -14.26 0.06 2.38
C GLU A 107 -15.66 0.69 2.56
N ASN A 108 -15.93 1.39 3.66
CA ASN A 108 -17.29 1.81 4.02
C ASN A 108 -17.78 3.10 3.33
N ASN A 109 -17.46 3.32 2.05
CA ASN A 109 -18.07 4.43 1.31
C ASN A 109 -18.30 4.18 -0.19
N LYS A 110 -18.83 3.00 -0.56
CA LYS A 110 -19.58 2.87 -1.82
C LYS A 110 -20.88 2.10 -1.59
N THR A 111 -21.98 2.84 -1.53
CA THR A 111 -23.34 2.30 -1.49
C THR A 111 -23.64 1.68 -2.85
N TYR A 112 -23.66 0.35 -2.94
CA TYR A 112 -24.24 -0.35 -4.08
C TYR A 112 -25.76 -0.38 -3.91
N ASP A 113 -26.50 0.21 -4.85
CA ASP A 113 -27.90 -0.13 -5.03
C ASP A 113 -28.25 -0.29 -6.51
N ASP A 114 -29.05 -1.33 -6.74
CA ASP A 114 -29.80 -1.72 -7.94
C ASP A 114 -29.07 -1.94 -9.29
N MET A 115 -28.94 -3.21 -9.67
CA MET A 115 -29.77 -3.77 -10.76
C MET A 115 -29.68 -5.31 -10.87
N LYS A 116 -30.86 -5.95 -10.92
CA LYS A 116 -31.09 -7.39 -11.11
C LYS A 116 -30.77 -7.89 -12.54
N LYS A 117 -30.16 -9.08 -12.57
CA LYS A 117 -30.39 -10.26 -13.46
C LYS A 117 -30.43 -10.06 -14.98
N GLU A 118 -29.54 -10.74 -15.72
CA GLU A 118 -29.85 -12.02 -16.40
C GLU A 118 -28.61 -12.60 -17.13
N ASP A 119 -28.69 -13.91 -17.35
CA ASP A 119 -27.78 -14.86 -17.99
C ASP A 119 -27.16 -14.38 -19.33
N GLY A 120 -25.85 -14.58 -19.50
CA GLY A 120 -25.17 -14.46 -20.79
C GLY A 120 -23.81 -13.76 -20.75
N VAL A 121 -22.74 -14.54 -20.96
CA VAL A 121 -21.42 -14.15 -21.49
C VAL A 121 -20.96 -12.76 -21.03
N LEU A 122 -20.40 -12.67 -19.83
CA LEU A 122 -19.83 -11.42 -19.34
C LEU A 122 -18.41 -11.24 -19.91
N ASP A 123 -18.36 -10.83 -21.18
CA ASP A 123 -17.31 -9.95 -21.68
C ASP A 123 -17.60 -8.57 -21.04
N SER A 124 -17.20 -8.41 -19.77
CA SER A 124 -17.40 -7.16 -19.04
C SER A 124 -16.45 -6.13 -19.60
N TYR A 125 -17.02 -5.21 -20.37
CA TYR A 125 -16.50 -3.89 -20.68
C TYR A 125 -15.62 -3.36 -19.54
N GLU A 126 -14.32 -3.35 -19.78
CA GLU A 126 -13.30 -2.78 -18.91
C GLU A 126 -13.55 -1.28 -18.79
N SER A 127 -14.21 -0.88 -17.71
CA SER A 127 -13.84 0.37 -17.07
C SER A 127 -12.43 0.13 -16.56
N GLU A 128 -11.42 0.82 -17.10
CA GLU A 128 -10.08 0.82 -16.52
C GLU A 128 -10.22 1.32 -15.08
N SER A 129 -10.32 0.37 -14.16
CA SER A 129 -10.28 0.62 -12.74
C SER A 129 -8.86 1.07 -12.41
N ASP A 130 -8.71 2.10 -11.58
CA ASP A 130 -7.41 2.57 -11.10
C ASP A 130 -6.68 1.50 -10.26
N SER A 131 -7.35 0.39 -9.95
CA SER A 131 -6.81 -0.75 -9.21
C SER A 131 -7.24 -2.09 -9.81
N HIS A 132 -6.39 -3.11 -9.66
CA HIS A 132 -6.61 -4.48 -10.08
C HIS A 132 -6.36 -5.39 -8.90
N GLU A 133 -7.40 -6.10 -8.49
CA GLU A 133 -7.38 -6.98 -7.32
C GLU A 133 -7.60 -8.42 -7.77
N PHE A 134 -6.79 -9.34 -7.24
CA PHE A 134 -6.93 -10.76 -7.50
C PHE A 134 -6.33 -11.60 -6.37
N VAL A 135 -6.81 -12.84 -6.24
CA VAL A 135 -6.35 -13.78 -5.24
C VAL A 135 -5.69 -14.98 -5.92
N VAL A 136 -4.55 -15.41 -5.40
CA VAL A 136 -3.81 -16.57 -5.91
C VAL A 136 -3.66 -17.64 -4.84
N GLU A 137 -4.06 -18.86 -5.18
CA GLU A 137 -3.84 -20.06 -4.37
C GLU A 137 -2.45 -20.66 -4.66
N PHE A 138 -1.71 -20.94 -3.59
CA PHE A 138 -0.45 -21.66 -3.63
C PHE A 138 -0.58 -22.99 -2.90
N LYS A 139 -0.13 -24.06 -3.57
CA LYS A 139 -0.16 -25.41 -3.01
C LYS A 139 0.89 -25.60 -1.91
N TYR A 140 2.05 -24.96 -2.06
CA TYR A 140 3.16 -25.03 -1.12
C TYR A 140 3.74 -23.64 -0.87
N PHE A 141 4.14 -23.37 0.38
CA PHE A 141 4.78 -22.11 0.77
C PHE A 141 6.09 -21.83 -0.02
N GLU A 142 6.81 -22.88 -0.44
CA GLU A 142 8.00 -22.77 -1.29
C GLU A 142 7.75 -22.07 -2.63
N GLN A 143 6.53 -22.13 -3.16
CA GLN A 143 6.17 -21.42 -4.39
C GLN A 143 6.13 -19.91 -4.15
N ILE A 144 5.71 -19.50 -2.96
CA ILE A 144 5.66 -18.10 -2.53
C ILE A 144 7.07 -17.56 -2.33
N ILE A 145 7.97 -18.35 -1.72
CA ILE A 145 9.39 -17.98 -1.58
C ILE A 145 10.05 -17.79 -2.96
N GLN A 146 9.69 -18.60 -3.95
CA GLN A 146 10.21 -18.43 -5.32
C GLN A 146 9.67 -17.16 -5.98
N LEU A 147 8.37 -16.92 -5.85
CA LEU A 147 7.73 -15.71 -6.35
C LEU A 147 8.36 -14.46 -5.74
N SER A 148 8.56 -14.42 -4.42
CA SER A 148 9.09 -13.26 -3.70
C SER A 148 10.52 -12.89 -4.11
N LYS A 149 11.28 -13.81 -4.72
CA LYS A 149 12.65 -13.56 -5.19
C LYS A 149 12.70 -12.93 -6.59
N ILE A 150 11.62 -13.04 -7.36
CA ILE A 150 11.58 -12.68 -8.79
C ILE A 150 10.62 -11.52 -9.03
N TYR A 151 9.49 -11.50 -8.33
CA TYR A 151 8.49 -10.46 -8.41
C TYR A 151 8.71 -9.44 -7.30
N THR A 152 8.95 -8.19 -7.69
CA THR A 152 8.84 -7.03 -6.81
C THR A 152 7.48 -6.39 -7.05
N ASN A 153 6.76 -6.12 -5.96
CA ASN A 153 5.50 -5.41 -6.00
C ASN A 153 5.78 -3.90 -5.92
N ASP A 154 5.89 -3.24 -7.07
CA ASP A 154 6.32 -1.83 -7.11
C ASP A 154 5.14 -0.86 -6.92
N THR A 155 3.91 -1.32 -7.17
CA THR A 155 2.72 -0.44 -7.26
C THR A 155 1.51 -0.97 -6.49
N GLY A 156 1.71 -1.88 -5.54
CA GLY A 156 0.60 -2.53 -4.86
C GLY A 156 0.96 -3.17 -3.53
N LEU A 157 -0.04 -3.83 -2.95
CA LEU A 157 0.05 -4.57 -1.68
C LEU A 157 -0.16 -6.06 -1.92
N SER A 158 0.39 -6.87 -1.02
CA SER A 158 0.20 -8.31 -1.01
C SER A 158 0.00 -8.84 0.42
N SER A 159 -1.12 -9.53 0.66
CA SER A 159 -1.47 -10.09 1.97
C SER A 159 -1.55 -11.60 1.90
N LEU A 160 -0.83 -12.30 2.80
CA LEU A 160 -0.75 -13.76 2.85
C LEU A 160 -1.69 -14.33 3.89
N TYR A 161 -2.53 -15.26 3.47
CA TYR A 161 -3.46 -16.01 4.29
C TYR A 161 -3.18 -17.51 4.24
N GLN A 162 -3.64 -18.22 5.26
CA GLN A 162 -3.74 -19.67 5.30
C GLN A 162 -5.18 -20.10 5.58
N MET A 163 -5.72 -20.98 4.73
CA MET A 163 -7.04 -21.55 4.89
C MET A 163 -7.05 -22.99 4.40
N ASP A 164 -7.68 -23.90 5.15
CA ASP A 164 -7.78 -25.34 4.82
C ASP A 164 -6.45 -26.03 4.44
N GLY A 165 -5.35 -25.59 5.08
CA GLY A 165 -4.02 -26.14 4.84
C GLY A 165 -3.35 -25.69 3.54
N LYS A 166 -3.94 -24.73 2.84
CA LYS A 166 -3.39 -24.06 1.65
C LYS A 166 -3.02 -22.62 1.96
N TYR A 167 -2.25 -22.01 1.06
CA TYR A 167 -1.85 -20.61 1.18
C TYR A 167 -2.51 -19.78 0.08
N TYR A 168 -2.90 -18.56 0.42
CA TYR A 168 -3.53 -17.62 -0.49
C TYR A 168 -2.82 -16.28 -0.38
N ILE A 169 -2.51 -15.64 -1.50
CA ILE A 169 -2.10 -14.25 -1.50
C ILE A 169 -3.15 -13.44 -2.23
N GLU A 170 -3.64 -12.43 -1.53
CA GLU A 170 -4.42 -11.34 -2.08
C GLU A 170 -3.45 -10.29 -2.61
N PHE A 171 -3.68 -9.86 -3.85
CA PHE A 171 -2.93 -8.78 -4.49
C PHE A 171 -3.87 -7.63 -4.76
N PHE A 172 -3.44 -6.44 -4.34
CA PHE A 172 -4.09 -5.18 -4.69
C PHE A 172 -3.08 -4.31 -5.42
N LEU A 173 -3.19 -4.25 -6.76
CA LEU A 173 -2.24 -3.54 -7.61
C LEU A 173 -2.87 -2.24 -8.12
N LEU A 174 -2.13 -1.14 -8.07
CA LEU A 174 -2.56 0.12 -8.67
C LEU A 174 -2.15 0.18 -10.13
N ASN A 175 -3.01 0.79 -10.95
CA ASN A 175 -2.69 1.08 -12.34
C ASN A 175 -1.82 2.35 -12.38
N ASP A 176 -0.51 2.17 -12.49
CA ASP A 176 0.46 3.26 -12.62
C ASP A 176 1.04 3.28 -14.03
N GLU A 177 0.81 4.38 -14.77
CA GLU A 177 1.33 4.58 -16.13
C GLU A 177 2.88 4.62 -16.18
N LEU A 178 3.54 4.86 -15.04
CA LEU A 178 5.00 4.86 -14.92
C LEU A 178 5.56 3.48 -14.58
N SER A 179 4.72 2.53 -14.17
CA SER A 179 5.13 1.16 -13.89
C SER A 179 5.68 0.51 -15.17
N PRO A 180 6.77 -0.27 -15.09
CA PRO A 180 7.27 -1.03 -16.23
C PRO A 180 6.31 -2.14 -16.68
N ARG A 181 5.32 -2.51 -15.84
CA ARG A 181 4.35 -3.57 -16.09
C ARG A 181 2.95 -3.10 -15.70
N THR A 182 1.97 -3.48 -16.52
CA THR A 182 0.56 -3.33 -16.18
C THR A 182 0.15 -4.33 -15.10
N PRO A 183 -0.90 -4.06 -14.31
CA PRO A 183 -1.39 -5.01 -13.31
C PRO A 183 -1.75 -6.40 -13.85
N LYS A 184 -2.15 -6.50 -15.13
CA LYS A 184 -2.41 -7.78 -15.80
C LYS A 184 -1.13 -8.54 -16.14
N GLU A 185 -0.06 -7.84 -16.52
CA GLU A 185 1.26 -8.46 -16.74
C GLU A 185 1.85 -8.95 -15.41
N ASP A 186 1.63 -8.20 -14.34
CA ASP A 186 1.98 -8.61 -12.98
C ASP A 186 1.23 -9.85 -12.53
N GLN A 187 -0.09 -9.87 -12.71
CA GLN A 187 -0.91 -11.05 -12.46
C GLN A 187 -0.40 -12.25 -13.27
N ALA A 188 -0.07 -12.08 -14.55
CA ALA A 188 0.45 -13.17 -15.38
C ALA A 188 1.75 -13.78 -14.82
N ILE A 189 2.66 -12.94 -14.30
CA ILE A 189 3.90 -13.41 -13.66
C ILE A 189 3.60 -14.16 -12.36
N VAL A 190 2.70 -13.63 -11.52
CA VAL A 190 2.31 -14.29 -10.27
C VAL A 190 1.69 -15.68 -10.55
N LEU A 191 0.87 -15.79 -11.60
CA LEU A 191 0.22 -17.03 -12.02
C LEU A 191 1.18 -18.07 -12.61
N GLU A 192 2.46 -17.77 -12.80
CA GLU A 192 3.47 -18.80 -13.08
C GLU A 192 3.78 -19.66 -11.84
N TYR A 193 3.51 -19.14 -10.64
CA TYR A 193 3.88 -19.77 -9.36
C TYR A 193 2.67 -20.31 -8.58
N GLY A 194 1.45 -19.88 -8.92
CA GLY A 194 0.20 -20.29 -8.27
C GLY A 194 -0.97 -20.36 -9.25
N GLU A 195 -2.16 -20.65 -8.74
CA GLU A 195 -3.40 -20.69 -9.53
C GLU A 195 -4.35 -19.59 -9.07
N GLU A 196 -5.01 -18.90 -10.01
CA GLU A 196 -5.99 -17.88 -9.66
C GLU A 196 -7.15 -18.52 -8.88
N SER A 197 -7.43 -17.95 -7.71
CA SER A 197 -8.46 -18.44 -6.81
C SER A 197 -9.82 -17.90 -7.24
N GLN A 198 -10.88 -18.70 -6.99
CA GLN A 198 -12.26 -18.24 -7.11
C GLN A 198 -12.77 -17.56 -5.83
N LEU A 199 -11.95 -17.55 -4.78
CA LEU A 199 -12.25 -16.85 -3.53
C LEU A 199 -11.95 -15.37 -3.69
N ASN A 200 -12.82 -14.53 -3.14
CA ASN A 200 -12.54 -13.11 -2.99
C ASN A 200 -11.80 -12.83 -1.66
N SER A 201 -11.27 -11.62 -1.56
CA SER A 201 -10.63 -11.04 -0.39
C SER A 201 -11.48 -11.15 0.88
N ASP A 202 -12.77 -10.81 0.79
CA ASP A 202 -13.73 -10.90 1.92
C ASP A 202 -13.73 -12.28 2.60
N VAL A 203 -13.74 -13.35 1.81
CA VAL A 203 -13.78 -14.72 2.34
C VAL A 203 -12.47 -15.07 3.05
N LEU A 204 -11.33 -14.59 2.55
CA LEU A 204 -10.05 -14.78 3.22
C LEU A 204 -9.96 -13.97 4.51
N ALA A 205 -10.48 -12.75 4.53
CA ALA A 205 -10.54 -11.93 5.73
C ALA A 205 -11.45 -12.55 6.81
N GLU A 206 -12.58 -13.14 6.44
CA GLU A 206 -13.54 -13.71 7.40
C GLU A 206 -13.15 -15.13 7.88
N HIS A 207 -12.58 -15.95 7.00
CA HIS A 207 -12.38 -17.39 7.26
C HIS A 207 -10.93 -17.85 7.18
N GLY A 208 -10.07 -17.06 6.54
CA GLY A 208 -8.64 -17.30 6.49
C GLY A 208 -7.94 -16.88 7.78
N LYS A 209 -6.76 -17.46 7.99
CA LYS A 209 -5.80 -16.96 8.98
C LYS A 209 -4.81 -16.06 8.26
N LEU A 210 -4.88 -14.75 8.53
CA LEU A 210 -3.84 -13.82 8.08
C LEU A 210 -2.48 -14.21 8.71
N LEU A 211 -1.46 -14.29 7.87
CA LEU A 211 -0.10 -14.63 8.28
C LEU A 211 0.85 -13.43 8.14
N ILE A 212 0.74 -12.67 7.05
CA ILE A 212 1.51 -11.45 6.79
C ILE A 212 0.58 -10.48 6.06
N ASP A 213 0.51 -9.27 6.57
CA ASP A 213 -0.35 -8.20 6.03
C ASP A 213 0.46 -7.27 5.13
N ASP A 214 -0.15 -6.81 4.03
CA ASP A 214 0.27 -5.81 3.04
C ASP A 214 1.61 -6.00 2.30
N VAL A 215 2.62 -6.55 2.97
CA VAL A 215 4.01 -6.67 2.51
C VAL A 215 4.47 -8.13 2.54
N ALA A 216 3.58 -9.05 2.16
CA ALA A 216 3.83 -10.48 2.23
C ALA A 216 5.05 -10.90 1.42
N LEU A 217 5.15 -10.48 0.15
CA LEU A 217 6.27 -10.89 -0.71
C LEU A 217 7.59 -10.29 -0.24
N GLU A 218 7.61 -9.02 0.17
CA GLU A 218 8.79 -8.33 0.66
C GLU A 218 9.31 -8.98 1.95
N THR A 219 8.39 -9.27 2.88
CA THR A 219 8.70 -9.94 4.16
C THR A 219 9.25 -11.34 3.93
N ILE A 220 8.64 -12.11 3.03
CA ILE A 220 9.11 -13.46 2.69
C ILE A 220 10.48 -13.38 2.01
N ASN A 221 10.67 -12.46 1.07
CA ASN A 221 11.97 -12.27 0.45
C ASN A 221 13.02 -11.96 1.52
N HIS A 222 12.78 -10.96 2.38
CA HIS A 222 13.70 -10.58 3.46
C HIS A 222 14.14 -11.77 4.34
N HIS A 223 13.21 -12.62 4.77
CA HIS A 223 13.51 -13.74 5.67
C HIS A 223 14.08 -14.98 4.97
N PHE A 224 13.84 -15.15 3.66
CA PHE A 224 14.25 -16.34 2.89
C PHE A 224 15.29 -16.04 1.80
N ASN A 225 15.89 -14.85 1.79
CA ASN A 225 17.00 -14.46 0.93
C ASN A 225 18.34 -15.05 1.41
N ASN A 226 18.45 -16.38 1.36
CA ASN A 226 19.71 -17.13 1.35
C ASN A 226 19.98 -17.69 -0.05
#